data_AF-A0A942UZF7-F1
#
_entry.id   AF-A0A942UZF7-F1
#
_cell.length_a   1.000
_cell.length_b   1.000
_cell.length_c   1.000
_cell.angle_alpha   90.00
_cell.angle_beta   90.00
_cell.angle_gamma   90.00
#
_symmetry.space_group_name_H-M   'P 1'
#
loop_
_entity.id
_entity.type
_entity.pdbx_description
1 polymer ?
#
loop_
_entity_poly.entity_id
_entity_poly.type
_entity_poly.pdbx_seq_one_letter_code
_entity_poly.pdbx_strand_id
1 'polypeptide(L)'
;MIKKFAVSLLFFTLCSPAFALEGKVAKNMTPVKEQEMTLGIVQKEIKLGATQDEVALALGSPNIVTRDADGKDTWIYDKVSSIVSYNNNGFGIGGGTVGGGTPGDGVIGGILGVRWGKNKGQVETVQKTLTVVIKFNKKNQVESFTYHMSKF
;
A
#
# COMPACT_ATOMS: atom_id res chain seq x y z
N MET A 1 39.23 51.47 44.37
CA MET A 1 37.90 52.08 44.16
C MET A 1 37.38 51.58 42.81
N ILE A 2 36.25 50.92 42.57
CA ILE A 2 34.98 50.64 43.28
C ILE A 2 34.43 49.29 42.74
N LYS A 3 33.67 48.60 43.60
CA LYS A 3 33.06 47.26 43.53
C LYS A 3 32.02 47.05 42.40
N LYS A 4 31.89 45.82 41.87
CA LYS A 4 30.61 45.19 41.42
C LYS A 4 30.69 43.65 41.61
N PHE A 5 30.06 43.11 42.67
CA PHE A 5 28.84 42.25 42.65
C PHE A 5 29.02 40.93 41.87
N ALA A 6 29.39 39.81 42.50
CA ALA A 6 28.59 38.90 43.35
C ALA A 6 27.55 38.06 42.59
N VAL A 7 27.84 36.74 42.53
CA VAL A 7 26.95 35.59 42.76
C VAL A 7 25.72 35.44 41.85
N SER A 8 25.72 34.39 41.03
CA SER A 8 24.59 33.45 41.04
C SER A 8 25.02 32.08 40.52
N LEU A 9 24.91 31.12 41.43
CA LEU A 9 25.24 29.71 41.33
C LEU A 9 23.94 28.98 40.96
N LEU A 10 23.88 28.33 39.79
CA LEU A 10 22.76 27.46 39.44
C LEU A 10 23.27 26.03 39.27
N PHE A 11 23.20 25.30 40.38
CA PHE A 11 23.20 23.85 40.42
C PHE A 11 21.93 23.33 39.73
N PHE A 12 22.08 22.46 38.73
CA PHE A 12 21.02 21.51 38.36
C PHE A 12 21.64 20.12 38.25
N THR A 13 21.64 19.43 39.39
CA THR A 13 21.85 17.99 39.49
C THR A 13 20.53 17.26 39.28
N LEU A 14 20.63 16.06 38.70
CA LEU A 14 19.68 14.93 38.71
C LEU A 14 18.56 14.96 37.67
N CYS A 15 18.70 14.13 36.64
CA CYS A 15 17.74 13.05 36.35
C CYS A 15 18.32 12.16 35.23
N SER A 16 18.84 10.98 35.58
CA SER A 16 18.89 9.88 34.61
C SER A 16 17.59 9.09 34.73
N PRO A 17 16.90 8.82 33.62
CA PRO A 17 16.22 7.57 33.45
C PRO A 17 16.96 6.75 32.40
N ALA A 18 17.50 5.62 32.85
CA ALA A 18 17.77 4.48 32.00
C ALA A 18 16.49 4.16 31.22
N PHE A 19 16.45 4.52 29.94
CA PHE A 19 15.33 4.20 29.07
C PHE A 19 15.68 2.96 28.25
N ALA A 20 14.99 1.89 28.61
CA ALA A 20 14.54 0.78 27.79
C ALA A 20 15.60 0.01 26.96
N LEU A 21 15.85 -1.21 27.43
CA LEU A 21 16.06 -2.39 26.58
C LEU A 21 14.92 -2.47 25.55
N GLU A 22 15.15 -1.97 24.35
CA GLU A 22 14.26 -2.22 23.22
C GLU A 22 14.62 -3.60 22.66
N GLY A 23 14.07 -4.62 23.31
CA GLY A 23 14.04 -5.97 22.77
C GLY A 23 13.40 -5.91 21.39
N LYS A 24 14.22 -6.03 20.34
CA LYS A 24 13.75 -6.30 18.99
C LYS A 24 13.04 -7.65 19.02
N VAL A 25 11.72 -7.63 19.24
CA VAL A 25 10.86 -8.75 18.89
C VAL A 25 10.91 -8.84 17.38
N ALA A 26 11.85 -9.63 16.87
CA ALA A 26 11.86 -10.07 15.49
C ALA A 26 10.60 -10.94 15.31
N LYS A 27 9.52 -10.31 14.86
CA LYS A 27 8.37 -11.02 14.31
C LYS A 27 8.87 -11.73 13.05
N ASN A 28 9.34 -12.96 13.21
CA ASN A 28 9.48 -13.91 12.11
C ASN A 28 8.06 -14.28 11.65
N MET A 29 7.41 -13.32 11.00
CA MET A 29 6.25 -13.59 10.17
C MET A 29 6.80 -14.31 8.96
N THR A 30 6.67 -15.64 8.93
CA THR A 30 6.71 -16.35 7.66
C THR A 30 5.76 -15.62 6.72
N PRO A 31 6.19 -15.14 5.55
CA PRO A 31 5.25 -14.58 4.60
C PRO A 31 4.24 -15.69 4.32
N VAL A 32 3.01 -15.51 4.78
CA VAL A 32 1.90 -16.35 4.33
C VAL A 32 1.94 -16.16 2.82
N LYS A 33 2.22 -17.24 2.09
CA LYS A 33 2.19 -17.23 0.64
C LYS A 33 0.74 -17.07 0.24
N GLU A 34 0.27 -15.83 0.32
CA GLU A 34 -1.07 -15.44 -0.08
C GLU A 34 -1.13 -15.69 -1.58
N GLN A 35 -1.90 -16.69 -1.99
CA GLN A 35 -2.10 -16.99 -3.40
C GLN A 35 -2.84 -15.80 -3.99
N GLU A 36 -2.14 -15.01 -4.81
CA GLU A 36 -2.74 -13.81 -5.38
C GLU A 36 -3.85 -14.22 -6.35
N MET A 37 -5.10 -14.12 -5.92
CA MET A 37 -6.26 -14.34 -6.78
C MET A 37 -6.27 -13.29 -7.89
N THR A 38 -6.19 -13.74 -9.13
CA THR A 38 -6.34 -12.91 -10.32
C THR A 38 -7.44 -13.45 -11.21
N LEU A 39 -8.00 -12.61 -12.07
CA LEU A 39 -9.03 -13.04 -13.03
C LEU A 39 -8.51 -14.16 -13.94
N GLY A 40 -7.24 -14.10 -14.36
CA GLY A 40 -6.63 -15.14 -15.21
C GLY A 40 -6.55 -16.50 -14.50
N ILE A 41 -6.24 -16.53 -13.20
CA ILE A 41 -6.25 -17.77 -12.41
C ILE A 41 -7.67 -18.32 -12.31
N VAL A 42 -8.66 -17.48 -12.03
CA VAL A 42 -10.07 -17.90 -11.94
C VAL A 42 -10.53 -18.49 -13.27
N GLN A 43 -10.23 -17.86 -14.39
CA GLN A 43 -10.60 -18.36 -15.72
C GLN A 43 -9.88 -19.66 -16.11
N LYS A 44 -8.65 -19.86 -15.63
CA LYS A 44 -7.85 -21.04 -15.92
C LYS A 44 -8.27 -22.26 -15.07
N GLU A 45 -8.43 -22.04 -13.78
CA GLU A 45 -8.60 -23.12 -12.79
C GLU A 45 -10.08 -23.48 -12.56
N ILE A 46 -11.02 -22.53 -12.70
CA ILE A 46 -12.45 -22.78 -12.46
C ILE A 46 -13.16 -23.22 -13.73
N LYS A 47 -13.73 -24.42 -13.67
CA LYS A 47 -14.50 -25.03 -14.76
C LYS A 47 -15.83 -25.57 -14.24
N LEU A 48 -16.82 -25.64 -15.12
CA LEU A 48 -18.09 -26.30 -14.80
C LEU A 48 -17.82 -27.75 -14.43
N GLY A 49 -18.44 -28.22 -13.34
CA GLY A 49 -18.26 -29.57 -12.81
C GLY A 49 -17.08 -29.77 -11.87
N ALA A 50 -16.18 -28.80 -11.73
CA ALA A 50 -15.08 -28.86 -10.75
C ALA A 50 -15.62 -29.02 -9.33
N THR A 51 -14.94 -29.77 -8.48
CA THR A 51 -15.40 -30.03 -7.11
C THR A 51 -15.00 -28.89 -6.16
N GLN A 52 -15.71 -28.74 -5.04
CA GLN A 52 -15.42 -27.70 -4.04
C GLN A 52 -13.97 -27.74 -3.53
N ASP A 53 -13.39 -28.93 -3.36
CA ASP A 53 -12.00 -29.12 -2.97
C ASP A 53 -11.02 -28.68 -4.05
N GLU A 54 -11.28 -28.97 -5.33
CA GLU A 54 -10.47 -28.44 -6.44
C GLU A 54 -10.48 -26.91 -6.46
N VAL A 55 -11.65 -26.30 -6.25
CA VAL A 55 -11.80 -24.84 -6.17
C VAL A 55 -11.04 -24.28 -4.97
N ALA A 56 -11.14 -24.92 -3.80
CA ALA A 56 -10.44 -24.50 -2.59
C ALA A 56 -8.92 -24.65 -2.71
N LEU A 57 -8.42 -25.68 -3.41
CA LEU A 57 -7.00 -25.85 -3.69
C LEU A 57 -6.48 -24.80 -4.68
N ALA A 58 -7.30 -24.41 -5.66
CA ALA A 58 -6.93 -23.43 -6.67
C ALA A 58 -6.97 -21.98 -6.18
N LEU A 59 -8.03 -21.61 -5.46
CA LEU A 59 -8.31 -20.23 -5.05
C LEU A 59 -8.10 -19.97 -3.56
N GLY A 60 -7.95 -21.01 -2.75
CA GLY A 60 -7.92 -20.90 -1.30
C GLY A 60 -9.31 -20.82 -0.67
N SER A 61 -9.34 -20.43 0.60
CA SER A 61 -10.58 -20.27 1.36
C SER A 61 -11.40 -19.08 0.83
N PRO A 62 -12.72 -19.25 0.63
CA PRO A 62 -13.59 -18.16 0.22
C PRO A 62 -13.77 -17.13 1.35
N ASN A 63 -14.10 -15.90 0.97
CA ASN A 63 -14.44 -14.84 1.92
C ASN A 63 -15.82 -15.05 2.53
N ILE A 64 -16.77 -15.58 1.74
CA ILE A 64 -18.15 -15.83 2.18
C ILE A 64 -18.62 -17.17 1.61
N VAL A 65 -19.31 -17.95 2.43
CA VAL A 65 -20.05 -19.14 2.04
C VAL A 65 -21.50 -18.96 2.43
N THR A 66 -22.41 -19.13 1.47
CA THR A 66 -23.86 -19.17 1.72
C THR A 66 -24.42 -20.49 1.22
N ARG A 67 -25.55 -20.90 1.79
CA ARG A 67 -26.32 -22.07 1.36
C ARG A 67 -27.76 -21.65 1.14
N ASP A 68 -28.33 -22.01 0.00
CA ASP A 68 -29.72 -21.71 -0.31
C ASP A 68 -30.69 -22.75 0.28
N ALA A 69 -32.00 -22.52 0.11
CA ALA A 69 -33.05 -23.43 0.59
C ALA A 69 -33.02 -24.80 -0.10
N ASP A 70 -32.47 -24.87 -1.30
CA ASP A 70 -32.27 -26.11 -2.05
C ASP A 70 -31.00 -26.85 -1.60
N GLY A 71 -30.23 -26.32 -0.66
CA GLY A 71 -28.99 -26.92 -0.16
C GLY A 71 -27.80 -26.76 -1.11
N LYS A 72 -27.85 -25.82 -2.05
CA LYS A 72 -26.73 -25.45 -2.92
C LYS A 72 -25.85 -24.41 -2.26
N ASP A 73 -24.54 -24.60 -2.35
CA ASP A 73 -23.57 -23.67 -1.80
C ASP A 73 -23.22 -22.58 -2.81
N THR A 74 -23.01 -21.37 -2.32
CA THR A 74 -22.41 -20.27 -3.09
C THR A 74 -21.21 -19.76 -2.34
N TRP A 75 -20.05 -19.77 -3.00
CA TRP A 75 -18.81 -19.22 -2.45
C TRP A 75 -18.48 -17.92 -3.14
N ILE A 76 -18.10 -16.92 -2.35
CA ILE A 76 -17.74 -15.59 -2.83
C ILE A 76 -16.31 -15.31 -2.43
N TYR A 77 -15.53 -14.88 -3.43
CA TYR A 77 -14.17 -14.41 -3.26
C TYR A 77 -14.10 -12.92 -3.60
N ASP A 78 -13.40 -12.15 -2.78
CA ASP A 78 -13.11 -10.76 -3.03
C ASP A 78 -11.59 -10.49 -3.00
N LYS A 79 -11.14 -9.59 -3.88
CA LYS A 79 -9.79 -9.06 -3.85
C LYS A 79 -9.82 -7.58 -4.13
N VAL A 80 -9.26 -6.79 -3.22
CA VAL A 80 -9.00 -5.37 -3.41
C VAL A 80 -7.50 -5.17 -3.58
N SER A 81 -7.10 -4.43 -4.61
CA SER A 81 -5.71 -4.08 -4.89
C SER A 81 -5.58 -2.57 -5.06
N SER A 82 -4.54 -1.97 -4.50
CA SER A 82 -4.25 -0.54 -4.62
C SER A 82 -2.97 -0.35 -5.43
N ILE A 83 -3.05 0.41 -6.51
CA ILE A 83 -1.93 0.78 -7.39
C ILE A 83 -1.62 2.25 -7.12
N VAL A 84 -0.44 2.54 -6.60
CA VAL A 84 0.03 3.91 -6.41
C VAL A 84 0.93 4.26 -7.59
N SER A 85 0.47 5.17 -8.45
CA SER A 85 1.27 5.71 -9.55
C SER A 85 1.93 7.01 -9.11
N TYR A 86 3.26 7.04 -9.18
CA TYR A 86 4.05 8.26 -9.00
C TYR A 86 4.36 8.83 -10.38
N ASN A 87 3.61 9.85 -10.81
CA ASN A 87 3.97 10.56 -12.03
C ASN A 87 5.12 11.53 -11.74
N ASN A 88 6.36 11.10 -11.98
CA ASN A 88 7.52 11.98 -11.92
C ASN A 88 7.71 12.69 -13.27
N ASN A 89 6.81 13.61 -13.63
CA ASN A 89 7.09 14.57 -14.69
C ASN A 89 8.08 15.61 -14.15
N GLY A 90 9.35 15.23 -14.14
CA GLY A 90 10.42 15.97 -13.51
C GLY A 90 11.79 15.63 -14.06
N PHE A 91 11.91 15.41 -15.38
CA PHE A 91 13.17 15.64 -16.08
C PHE A 91 12.92 16.58 -17.25
N GLY A 92 12.57 17.82 -16.91
CA GLY A 92 12.89 18.93 -17.78
C GLY A 92 14.40 19.11 -17.78
N ILE A 93 15.10 18.51 -18.74
CA ILE A 93 16.26 19.20 -19.32
C ILE A 93 15.69 20.40 -20.07
N GLY A 94 15.35 21.43 -19.31
CA GLY A 94 15.60 22.81 -19.69
C GLY A 94 17.08 23.06 -19.42
N GLY A 95 17.94 22.38 -20.18
CA GLY A 95 19.38 22.57 -20.15
C GLY A 95 19.79 23.79 -20.97
N GLY A 96 19.23 24.96 -20.65
CA GLY A 96 20.04 26.16 -20.58
C GLY A 96 20.39 26.29 -19.11
N THR A 97 21.60 25.97 -18.64
CA THR A 97 22.85 26.59 -19.07
C THR A 97 24.04 25.84 -18.49
N VAL A 98 24.92 25.35 -19.36
CA VAL A 98 26.34 25.65 -19.22
C VAL A 98 26.59 26.84 -20.16
N GLY A 99 26.31 28.04 -19.64
CA GLY A 99 26.35 29.32 -20.37
C GLY A 99 25.06 29.67 -21.13
N GLY A 100 24.40 30.79 -20.79
CA GLY A 100 23.31 31.39 -21.59
C GLY A 100 21.98 31.60 -20.85
N GLY A 101 21.93 32.60 -19.95
CA GLY A 101 20.77 32.86 -19.08
C GLY A 101 19.41 32.94 -19.78
N THR A 102 18.36 32.59 -19.03
CA THR A 102 16.96 32.90 -19.37
C THR A 102 16.47 34.04 -18.48
N PRO A 103 15.70 35.00 -19.02
CA PRO A 103 15.22 36.16 -18.27
C PRO A 103 14.14 35.71 -17.28
N GLY A 104 14.51 35.55 -16.01
CA GLY A 104 13.54 35.36 -14.94
C GLY A 104 14.09 34.77 -13.64
N ASP A 105 15.16 33.98 -13.69
CA ASP A 105 15.71 33.34 -12.49
C ASP A 105 16.93 34.10 -11.95
N GLY A 106 16.63 34.97 -10.98
CA GLY A 106 17.59 35.76 -10.25
C GLY A 106 18.72 34.92 -9.66
N VAL A 107 19.94 35.27 -10.08
CA VAL A 107 21.17 34.99 -9.34
C VAL A 107 21.29 36.02 -8.22
N ILE A 108 20.82 35.72 -7.01
CA ILE A 108 21.16 36.57 -5.86
C ILE A 108 21.57 35.71 -4.67
N GLY A 109 22.86 35.42 -4.63
CA GLY A 109 23.62 35.17 -3.41
C GLY A 109 23.82 36.46 -2.64
N GLY A 110 22.74 36.91 -2.00
CA GLY A 110 22.67 38.01 -1.05
C GLY A 110 21.35 37.86 -0.29
N ILE A 111 21.40 37.19 0.86
CA ILE A 111 20.29 36.78 1.72
C ILE A 111 19.32 35.74 1.09
N LEU A 112 19.47 34.48 1.53
CA LEU A 112 18.44 33.45 1.61
C LEU A 112 17.59 33.17 0.36
N GLY A 113 18.22 32.76 -0.74
CA GLY A 113 17.53 32.15 -1.89
C GLY A 113 17.33 30.64 -1.74
N VAL A 114 16.60 30.18 -0.72
CA VAL A 114 16.24 28.75 -0.59
C VAL A 114 15.10 28.48 -1.59
N ARG A 115 15.42 27.86 -2.72
CA ARG A 115 14.43 27.52 -3.76
C ARG A 115 13.57 26.34 -3.28
N TRP A 116 12.49 26.63 -2.56
CA TRP A 116 11.52 25.64 -2.08
C TRP A 116 10.61 25.22 -3.24
N GLY A 117 11.16 24.43 -4.15
CA GLY A 117 10.38 23.72 -5.16
C GLY A 117 9.58 22.60 -4.47
N LYS A 118 8.37 22.89 -4.00
CA LYS A 118 7.38 21.86 -3.68
C LYS A 118 6.95 21.21 -5.00
N ASN A 119 7.72 20.24 -5.47
CA ASN A 119 7.27 19.33 -6.51
C ASN A 119 6.09 18.54 -5.93
N LYS A 120 4.88 19.01 -6.17
CA LYS A 120 3.65 18.25 -5.91
C LYS A 120 3.58 17.15 -6.96
N GLY A 121 4.29 16.04 -6.72
CA GLY A 121 4.05 14.80 -7.45
C GLY A 121 2.60 14.42 -7.25
N GLN A 122 1.83 14.37 -8.35
CA GLN A 122 0.46 13.88 -8.29
C GLN A 122 0.55 12.38 -8.02
N VAL A 123 0.22 11.99 -6.79
CA VAL A 123 0.11 10.58 -6.39
C VAL A 123 -1.28 10.13 -6.83
N GLU A 124 -1.36 9.39 -7.92
CA GLU A 124 -2.62 8.81 -8.39
C GLU A 124 -2.75 7.41 -7.80
N THR A 125 -3.62 7.26 -6.79
CA THR A 125 -3.92 5.96 -6.19
C THR A 125 -5.16 5.39 -6.88
N VAL A 126 -4.97 4.32 -7.63
CA VAL A 126 -6.03 3.58 -8.30
C VAL A 126 -6.35 2.34 -7.48
N GLN A 127 -7.61 2.12 -7.15
CA GLN A 127 -8.04 0.89 -6.50
C GLN A 127 -8.79 0.00 -7.49
N LYS A 128 -8.47 -1.30 -7.50
CA LYS A 128 -9.14 -2.30 -8.31
C LYS A 128 -9.75 -3.36 -7.40
N THR A 129 -11.02 -3.67 -7.64
CA THR A 129 -11.73 -4.75 -6.94
C THR A 129 -12.08 -5.85 -7.93
N LEU A 130 -11.86 -7.10 -7.54
CA LEU A 130 -12.29 -8.31 -8.23
C LEU A 130 -13.18 -9.12 -7.29
N THR A 131 -14.41 -9.38 -7.71
CA THR A 131 -15.36 -10.24 -7.00
C THR A 131 -15.67 -11.44 -7.87
N VAL A 132 -15.60 -12.64 -7.30
CA VAL A 132 -15.93 -13.90 -7.98
C VAL A 132 -17.00 -14.61 -7.17
N VAL A 133 -18.07 -15.04 -7.83
CA VAL A 133 -19.18 -15.77 -7.21
C VAL A 133 -19.28 -17.12 -7.91
N ILE A 134 -19.16 -18.20 -7.13
CA ILE A 134 -19.20 -19.58 -7.61
C ILE A 134 -20.37 -20.27 -6.95
N LYS A 135 -21.28 -20.84 -7.76
CA LYS A 135 -22.41 -21.63 -7.29
C LYS A 135 -22.13 -23.11 -7.50
N PHE A 136 -22.41 -23.91 -6.48
CA PHE A 136 -22.25 -25.36 -6.50
C PHE A 136 -23.60 -26.05 -6.51
N ASN A 137 -23.69 -27.19 -7.18
CA ASN A 137 -24.86 -28.05 -7.11
C ASN A 137 -24.86 -28.89 -5.81
N LYS A 138 -25.92 -29.68 -5.62
CA LYS A 138 -26.08 -30.61 -4.47
C LYS A 138 -25.00 -31.70 -4.38
N LYS A 139 -24.19 -31.89 -5.41
CA LYS A 139 -23.05 -32.82 -5.45
C LYS A 139 -21.72 -32.13 -5.15
N ASN A 140 -21.75 -30.88 -4.68
CA ASN A 140 -20.58 -30.05 -4.39
C ASN A 140 -19.70 -29.79 -5.63
N GLN A 141 -20.31 -29.71 -6.81
CA GLN A 141 -19.63 -29.40 -8.06
C GLN A 141 -20.08 -28.05 -8.61
N VAL A 142 -19.18 -27.32 -9.27
CA VAL A 142 -19.45 -26.00 -9.87
C VAL A 142 -20.58 -26.12 -10.89
N GLU A 143 -21.70 -25.47 -10.59
CA GLU A 143 -22.87 -25.36 -11.46
C GLU A 143 -22.76 -24.12 -12.35
N SER A 144 -22.28 -23.01 -11.80
CA SER A 144 -22.02 -21.77 -12.53
C SER A 144 -21.06 -20.88 -11.76
N PHE A 145 -20.39 -19.96 -12.45
CA PHE A 145 -19.59 -18.93 -11.82
C PHE A 145 -19.68 -17.62 -12.61
N THR A 146 -19.52 -16.50 -11.92
CA THR A 146 -19.48 -15.16 -12.50
C THR A 146 -18.42 -14.33 -11.79
N TYR A 147 -17.95 -13.27 -12.46
CA TYR A 147 -16.97 -12.35 -11.90
C TYR A 147 -17.33 -10.92 -12.26
N HIS A 148 -16.96 -10.00 -11.37
CA HIS A 148 -17.10 -8.57 -11.55
C HIS A 148 -15.78 -7.88 -11.21
N MET A 149 -15.33 -6.97 -12.07
CA MET A 149 -14.11 -6.19 -11.85
C MET A 149 -14.44 -4.71 -11.98
N SER A 150 -14.04 -3.92 -10.98
CA SER A 150 -14.21 -2.47 -10.97
C SER A 150 -12.89 -1.76 -10.65
N LYS A 151 -12.70 -0.56 -11.19
CA LYS A 151 -11.57 0.33 -10.93
C LYS A 151 -12.12 1.70 -10.54
N PHE A 152 -11.59 2.27 -9.46
CA PHE A 152 -11.90 3.61 -8.99
C PHE A 152 -10.63 4.39 -8.61
#